data_AF-A0A2H0Z0H0-F1
#
_entry.id   AF-A0A2H0Z0H0-F1
#
_cell.length_a   1.000
_cell.length_b   1.000
_cell.length_c   1.000
_cell.angle_alpha   90.00
_cell.angle_beta   90.00
_cell.angle_gamma   90.00
#
_symmetry.space_group_name_H-M   'P 1'
#
loop_
_entity.id
_entity.type
_entity.pdbx_description
1 polymer ?
#
loop_
_entity_poly.entity_id
_entity_poly.type
_entity_poly.pdbx_seq_one_letter_code
_entity_poly.pdbx_strand_id
1 'polypeptide(L)'
;MPRALPTSFYFYSILFGILVVANVSVYRTVFAPRVLMVTVLEVGKGDATLIRTPNGKTVLIDTGPDASILRALGTALPPWQRSLNAVVLTSTKKSAIGGLPDVTSRYRIPTPVYFGTKTTPYGTRLALGDFYIEIISPGTFNISYGVTSLVISSSTPNGVYISDEKP
;
A
#
# COMPACT_ATOMS: atom_id res chain seq x y z
N MET A 1 -46.24 -30.39 -13.33
CA MET A 1 -44.97 -31.12 -13.52
C MET A 1 -43.86 -30.08 -13.71
N PRO A 2 -42.87 -29.95 -12.81
CA PRO A 2 -41.76 -29.00 -13.00
C PRO A 2 -40.84 -29.52 -14.11
N ARG A 3 -40.60 -28.69 -15.14
CA ARG A 3 -39.72 -29.00 -16.27
C ARG A 3 -38.27 -28.75 -15.82
N ALA A 4 -37.48 -29.81 -15.69
CA ALA A 4 -36.05 -29.68 -15.40
C ALA A 4 -35.38 -28.87 -16.52
N LEU A 5 -34.69 -27.78 -16.16
CA LEU A 5 -33.97 -26.94 -17.11
C LEU A 5 -32.76 -27.71 -17.65
N PRO A 6 -32.39 -27.54 -18.94
CA PRO A 6 -31.23 -28.21 -19.52
C PRO A 6 -29.97 -27.81 -18.76
N THR A 7 -29.04 -28.75 -18.53
CA THR A 7 -27.78 -28.52 -17.81
C THR A 7 -26.94 -27.36 -18.38
N SER A 8 -27.07 -27.10 -19.68
CA SER A 8 -26.45 -25.95 -20.36
C SER A 8 -26.95 -24.60 -19.84
N PHE A 9 -28.20 -24.49 -19.38
CA PHE A 9 -28.76 -23.26 -18.81
C PHE A 9 -28.05 -22.83 -17.53
N TYR A 10 -27.75 -23.79 -16.65
CA TYR A 10 -26.99 -23.53 -15.42
C TYR A 10 -25.56 -23.08 -15.73
N PHE A 11 -24.92 -23.68 -16.74
CA PHE A 11 -23.59 -23.27 -17.18
C PHE A 11 -23.55 -21.81 -17.67
N TYR A 12 -24.48 -21.42 -18.55
CA TYR A 12 -24.56 -20.04 -19.04
C TYR A 12 -24.89 -19.03 -17.92
N SER A 13 -25.71 -19.44 -16.95
CA SER A 13 -26.08 -18.60 -15.81
C SER A 13 -24.89 -18.37 -14.88
N ILE A 14 -24.07 -19.40 -14.61
CA ILE A 14 -22.82 -19.27 -13.84
C ILE A 14 -21.82 -18.38 -14.58
N LEU A 15 -21.63 -18.61 -15.88
CA LEU A 15 -20.72 -17.80 -16.70
C LEU A 15 -21.14 -16.33 -16.72
N PHE A 16 -22.43 -16.05 -16.90
CA PHE A 16 -22.98 -14.71 -16.85
C PHE A 16 -22.75 -14.06 -15.47
N GLY A 17 -22.99 -14.80 -14.39
CA GLY A 17 -22.71 -14.33 -13.02
C GLY A 17 -21.25 -13.93 -12.81
N ILE A 18 -20.30 -14.77 -13.27
CA ILE A 18 -18.86 -14.47 -13.23
C ILE A 18 -18.55 -13.19 -14.02
N LEU A 19 -19.14 -13.04 -15.20
CA LEU A 19 -18.89 -11.88 -16.07
C LEU A 19 -19.41 -10.58 -15.44
N VAL A 20 -20.59 -10.62 -14.80
CA VAL A 20 -21.15 -9.48 -14.07
C VAL A 20 -20.26 -9.11 -12.89
N VAL A 21 -19.83 -10.08 -12.08
CA VAL A 21 -18.92 -9.83 -10.94
C VAL A 21 -17.59 -9.25 -11.42
N ALA A 22 -17.02 -9.79 -12.49
CA ALA A 22 -15.79 -9.26 -13.09
C ALA A 22 -15.98 -7.82 -13.59
N ASN A 23 -17.09 -7.53 -14.28
CA ASN A 23 -17.39 -6.21 -14.81
C ASN A 23 -17.57 -5.17 -13.69
N VAL A 24 -18.35 -5.51 -12.65
CA VAL A 24 -18.53 -4.67 -11.47
C VAL A 24 -17.19 -4.43 -10.78
N SER A 25 -16.34 -5.45 -10.65
CA SER A 25 -15.00 -5.32 -10.08
C SER A 25 -14.13 -4.33 -10.86
N VAL A 26 -14.10 -4.45 -12.19
CA VAL A 26 -13.39 -3.51 -13.08
C VAL A 26 -13.92 -2.10 -12.89
N TYR A 27 -15.24 -1.91 -12.88
CA TYR A 27 -15.85 -0.59 -12.73
C TYR A 27 -15.46 0.05 -11.39
N ARG A 28 -15.49 -0.71 -10.29
CA ARG A 28 -15.07 -0.21 -8.97
C ARG A 28 -13.60 0.21 -8.95
N THR A 29 -12.72 -0.49 -9.68
CA THR A 29 -11.30 -0.12 -9.74
C THR A 29 -11.02 1.09 -10.63
N VAL A 30 -11.72 1.22 -11.76
CA VAL A 30 -11.52 2.31 -12.73
C VAL A 30 -12.08 3.63 -12.19
N PHE A 31 -13.22 3.58 -11.50
CA PHE A 31 -13.91 4.75 -10.95
C PHE A 31 -13.61 4.97 -9.46
N ALA A 32 -12.62 4.27 -8.89
CA ALA A 32 -12.16 4.57 -7.54
C ALA A 32 -11.66 6.02 -7.46
N PRO A 33 -11.95 6.75 -6.36
CA PRO A 33 -11.41 8.09 -6.16
C PRO A 33 -9.88 8.09 -6.30
N ARG A 34 -9.37 8.96 -7.15
CA ARG A 34 -7.93 9.13 -7.39
C ARG A 34 -7.32 9.99 -6.30
N VAL A 35 -7.34 9.49 -5.07
CA VAL A 35 -6.84 10.19 -3.88
C VAL A 35 -5.57 9.51 -3.37
N LEU A 36 -4.68 10.29 -2.74
CA LEU A 36 -3.52 9.75 -2.05
C LEU A 36 -4.02 9.09 -0.77
N MET A 37 -3.84 7.78 -0.66
CA MET A 37 -4.15 7.00 0.53
C MET A 37 -2.87 6.61 1.24
N VAL A 38 -2.82 6.89 2.53
CA VAL A 38 -1.69 6.57 3.41
C VAL A 38 -2.23 5.70 4.52
N THR A 39 -1.75 4.46 4.61
CA THR A 39 -2.21 3.47 5.58
C THR A 39 -1.08 3.16 6.55
N VAL A 40 -1.22 3.56 7.81
CA VAL A 40 -0.31 3.15 8.87
C VAL A 40 -0.67 1.71 9.25
N LEU A 41 0.26 0.80 8.99
CA LEU A 41 0.04 -0.64 9.08
C LEU A 41 0.28 -1.15 10.51
N GLU A 42 -0.60 -2.04 10.96
CA GLU A 42 -0.45 -2.69 12.26
C GLU A 42 0.59 -3.84 12.18
N VAL A 43 1.82 -3.54 12.60
CA VAL A 43 2.96 -4.47 12.62
C VAL A 43 3.55 -4.64 14.03
N GLY A 44 2.71 -4.49 15.06
CA GLY A 44 3.13 -4.59 16.47
C GLY A 44 3.88 -3.35 16.95
N LYS A 45 5.11 -3.52 17.45
CA LYS A 45 5.95 -2.43 18.01
C LYS A 45 6.88 -1.77 16.99
N GLY A 46 6.58 -1.89 15.69
CA GLY A 46 7.41 -1.32 14.64
C GLY A 46 6.65 -0.40 13.71
N ASP A 47 7.38 0.12 12.73
CA ASP A 47 6.90 1.14 11.82
C ASP A 47 6.70 0.53 10.44
N ALA A 48 5.51 0.70 9.87
CA ALA A 48 5.22 0.35 8.50
C ALA A 48 4.06 1.21 8.00
N THR A 49 4.24 1.84 6.84
CA THR A 49 3.23 2.72 6.23
C THR A 49 3.14 2.42 4.75
N LEU A 50 1.92 2.10 4.28
CA LEU A 50 1.63 1.85 2.89
C LEU A 50 1.05 3.12 2.25
N ILE A 51 1.68 3.58 1.17
CA ILE A 51 1.20 4.69 0.35
C ILE A 51 0.63 4.13 -0.94
N ARG A 52 -0.59 4.54 -1.29
CA ARG A 52 -1.20 4.33 -2.60
C ARG A 52 -1.47 5.67 -3.24
N THR A 53 -0.85 5.92 -4.38
CA THR A 53 -1.03 7.17 -5.11
C THR A 53 -2.30 7.15 -5.94
N PRO A 54 -2.83 8.33 -6.30
CA PRO A 54 -3.92 8.49 -7.28
C PRO A 54 -3.70 7.74 -8.60
N ASN A 55 -2.44 7.63 -9.02
CA ASN A 55 -2.04 6.97 -10.26
C ASN A 55 -1.83 5.45 -10.10
N GLY A 56 -2.23 4.87 -8.97
CA GLY A 56 -2.18 3.43 -8.71
C GLY A 56 -0.81 2.89 -8.29
N LYS A 57 0.18 3.75 -8.06
CA LYS A 57 1.48 3.32 -7.54
C LYS A 57 1.35 2.96 -6.07
N THR A 58 1.98 1.86 -5.67
CA THR A 58 2.00 1.39 -4.29
C THR A 58 3.42 1.43 -3.75
N VAL A 59 3.65 2.21 -2.70
CA VAL A 59 4.96 2.38 -2.07
C VAL A 59 4.86 2.03 -0.61
N LEU A 60 5.81 1.23 -0.12
CA LEU A 60 5.87 0.83 1.27
C LEU A 60 6.99 1.60 1.96
N ILE A 61 6.67 2.36 3.01
CA ILE A 61 7.65 3.01 3.89
C ILE A 61 7.79 2.16 5.15
N ASP A 62 9.00 1.72 5.43
CA ASP A 62 9.34 0.77 6.50
C ASP A 62 8.54 -0.54 6.41
N THR A 63 9.01 -1.56 7.11
CA THR A 63 8.55 -2.95 6.96
C THR A 63 8.23 -3.61 8.28
N GLY A 64 8.25 -2.87 9.39
CA GLY A 64 8.04 -3.44 10.71
C GLY A 64 9.18 -4.34 11.20
N PRO A 65 8.99 -5.00 12.35
CA PRO A 65 10.04 -5.75 13.04
C PRO A 65 10.24 -7.18 12.52
N ASP A 66 9.27 -7.73 11.80
CA ASP A 66 9.19 -9.14 11.40
C ASP A 66 8.10 -9.40 10.33
N ALA A 67 7.78 -10.67 10.08
CA ALA A 67 6.78 -11.14 9.12
C ALA A 67 5.33 -10.67 9.37
N SER A 68 5.03 -9.99 10.48
CA SER A 68 3.72 -9.35 10.71
C SER A 68 3.31 -8.41 9.58
N ILE A 69 4.28 -7.81 8.88
CA ILE A 69 4.07 -7.00 7.68
C ILE A 69 3.30 -7.74 6.58
N LEU A 70 3.51 -9.05 6.42
CA LEU A 70 2.81 -9.82 5.39
C LEU A 70 1.31 -9.94 5.68
N ARG A 71 0.94 -10.00 6.97
CA ARG A 71 -0.45 -9.99 7.39
C ARG A 71 -1.05 -8.61 7.15
N ALA A 72 -0.35 -7.55 7.55
CA ALA A 72 -0.82 -6.19 7.36
C ALA A 72 -1.01 -5.83 5.87
N LEU A 73 -0.06 -6.21 5.01
CA LEU A 73 -0.17 -6.06 3.56
C LEU A 73 -1.30 -6.92 2.97
N GLY A 74 -1.54 -8.11 3.49
CA GLY A 74 -2.65 -8.97 3.06
C GLY A 74 -4.03 -8.37 3.36
N THR A 75 -4.14 -7.56 4.41
CA THR A 75 -5.36 -6.81 4.73
C THR A 75 -5.48 -5.52 3.92
N ALA A 76 -4.36 -4.83 3.67
CA ALA A 76 -4.37 -3.52 3.02
C ALA A 76 -4.36 -3.57 1.47
N LEU A 77 -3.88 -4.68 0.88
CA LEU A 77 -3.77 -4.85 -0.56
C LEU A 77 -4.73 -5.92 -1.09
N PRO A 78 -5.16 -5.80 -2.37
CA PRO A 78 -5.90 -6.86 -3.02
C PRO A 78 -5.09 -8.18 -3.03
N PRO A 79 -5.74 -9.36 -2.87
CA PRO A 79 -5.04 -10.64 -2.72
C PRO A 79 -4.22 -11.06 -3.95
N TRP A 80 -4.52 -10.49 -5.12
CA TRP A 80 -3.79 -10.68 -6.37
C TRP A 80 -2.61 -9.71 -6.56
N GLN A 81 -2.53 -8.63 -5.78
CA GLN A 81 -1.45 -7.66 -5.91
C GLN A 81 -0.16 -8.19 -5.27
N ARG A 82 0.84 -8.53 -6.10
CA ARG A 82 2.14 -9.08 -5.68
C ARG A 82 3.33 -8.22 -6.09
N SER A 83 3.08 -6.97 -6.44
CA SER A 83 4.10 -6.00 -6.82
C SER A 83 3.95 -4.71 -6.03
N LEU A 84 5.08 -4.18 -5.57
CA LEU A 84 5.22 -2.86 -4.99
C LEU A 84 6.10 -2.03 -5.92
N ASN A 85 5.80 -0.75 -6.10
CA ASN A 85 6.59 0.12 -6.97
C ASN A 85 7.91 0.51 -6.32
N ALA A 86 7.91 0.73 -5.01
CA ALA A 86 9.10 1.01 -4.23
C ALA A 86 8.92 0.56 -2.79
N VAL A 87 10.04 0.28 -2.14
CA VAL A 87 10.13 0.17 -0.68
C VAL A 87 11.12 1.22 -0.23
N VAL A 88 10.73 2.02 0.74
CA VAL A 88 11.49 3.13 1.31
C VAL A 88 11.77 2.80 2.77
N LEU A 89 13.02 2.76 3.19
CA LEU A 89 13.35 2.57 4.62
C LEU A 89 13.78 3.90 5.22
N THR A 90 13.28 4.25 6.40
CA THR A 90 13.62 5.48 7.11
C THR A 90 14.78 5.30 8.09
N SER A 91 15.00 4.06 8.55
CA SER A 91 16.02 3.72 9.53
C SER A 91 16.53 2.29 9.32
N THR A 92 17.78 2.04 9.75
CA THR A 92 18.35 0.68 9.83
C THR A 92 17.94 -0.07 11.10
N LYS A 93 17.10 0.52 11.97
CA LYS A 93 16.58 -0.14 13.17
C LYS A 93 15.73 -1.34 12.80
N LYS A 94 15.83 -2.42 13.59
CA LYS A 94 15.03 -3.64 13.41
C LYS A 94 13.52 -3.34 13.32
N SER A 95 13.00 -2.38 14.08
CA SER A 95 11.59 -1.98 14.04
C SER A 95 11.10 -1.47 12.68
N ALA A 96 12.01 -1.06 11.80
CA ALA A 96 11.73 -0.53 10.47
C ALA A 96 12.16 -1.50 9.34
N ILE A 97 13.32 -2.15 9.45
CA ILE A 97 13.87 -3.03 8.39
C ILE A 97 13.58 -4.52 8.58
N GLY A 98 13.10 -4.93 9.76
CA GLY A 98 13.02 -6.34 10.15
C GLY A 98 12.16 -7.21 9.24
N GLY A 99 11.06 -6.67 8.71
CA GLY A 99 10.17 -7.39 7.79
C GLY A 99 10.59 -7.36 6.31
N LEU A 100 11.64 -6.64 5.93
CA LEU A 100 12.08 -6.51 4.54
C LEU A 100 12.39 -7.85 3.85
N PRO A 101 13.06 -8.83 4.49
CA PRO A 101 13.30 -10.15 3.89
C PRO A 101 11.99 -10.86 3.53
N ASP A 102 10.98 -10.77 4.40
CA ASP A 102 9.66 -11.36 4.16
C ASP A 102 8.95 -10.66 3.00
N VAL A 103 9.00 -9.33 2.93
CA VAL A 103 8.39 -8.55 1.84
C VAL A 103 9.06 -8.89 0.50
N THR A 104 10.39 -8.87 0.44
CA THR A 104 11.14 -9.18 -0.80
C THR A 104 10.97 -10.63 -1.26
N SER A 105 10.68 -11.56 -0.36
CA SER A 105 10.36 -12.95 -0.71
C SER A 105 8.98 -13.13 -1.37
N ARG A 106 8.01 -12.26 -1.07
CA ARG A 106 6.61 -12.40 -1.53
C ARG A 106 6.16 -11.34 -2.53
N TYR A 107 6.83 -10.20 -2.59
CA TYR A 107 6.49 -9.08 -3.45
C TYR A 107 7.65 -8.74 -4.39
N ARG A 108 7.32 -8.49 -5.66
CA ARG A 108 8.27 -7.96 -6.64
C ARG A 108 8.46 -6.47 -6.38
N ILE A 109 9.70 -6.05 -6.13
CA ILE A 109 10.08 -4.66 -5.88
C ILE A 109 11.12 -4.26 -6.94
N PRO A 110 10.77 -3.41 -7.92
CA PRO A 110 11.70 -2.97 -8.95
C PRO A 110 12.85 -2.12 -8.37
N THR A 111 12.55 -1.29 -7.37
CA THR A 111 13.49 -0.30 -6.85
C THR A 111 13.38 -0.21 -5.32
N PRO A 112 14.25 -0.89 -4.56
CA PRO A 112 14.40 -0.61 -3.14
C PRO A 112 15.15 0.72 -2.96
N VAL A 113 14.62 1.62 -2.15
CA VAL A 113 15.22 2.92 -1.84
C VAL A 113 15.50 2.98 -0.34
N TYR A 114 16.74 3.29 0.02
CA TYR A 114 17.20 3.25 1.41
C TYR A 114 17.48 4.67 1.91
N PHE A 115 16.83 5.06 3.00
CA PHE A 115 17.21 6.22 3.82
C PHE A 115 17.58 5.76 5.23
N GLY A 116 18.32 6.61 5.95
CA GLY A 116 18.67 6.34 7.35
C GLY A 116 20.06 5.74 7.56
N THR A 117 20.96 5.85 6.60
CA THR A 117 22.39 5.82 6.93
C THR A 117 22.78 7.18 7.50
N LYS A 118 23.83 7.26 8.34
CA LYS A 118 24.40 8.55 8.80
C LYS A 118 24.70 9.54 7.65
N THR A 119 24.72 9.04 6.41
CA THR A 119 25.04 9.74 5.17
C THR A 119 23.81 10.33 4.45
N THR A 120 22.58 9.98 4.81
CA THR A 120 21.37 10.65 4.27
C THR A 120 20.91 11.73 5.23
N PRO A 121 21.10 13.03 4.92
CA PRO A 121 20.68 14.12 5.80
C PRO A 121 19.17 14.13 6.00
N TYR A 122 18.70 14.47 7.19
CA TYR A 122 17.30 14.87 7.39
C TYR A 122 16.96 16.04 6.45
N GLY A 123 15.73 16.08 5.93
CA GLY A 123 15.32 16.97 4.86
C GLY A 123 15.64 16.45 3.44
N THR A 124 16.18 15.23 3.31
CA THR A 124 16.28 14.58 2.00
C THR A 124 14.86 14.33 1.45
N ARG A 125 14.63 14.80 0.22
CA ARG A 125 13.39 14.60 -0.53
C ARG A 125 13.58 13.53 -1.58
N LEU A 126 12.72 12.52 -1.57
CA LEU A 126 12.62 11.53 -2.63
C LEU A 126 11.41 11.84 -3.51
N ALA A 127 11.65 12.16 -4.78
CA ALA A 127 10.60 12.24 -5.78
C ALA A 127 10.27 10.83 -6.31
N LEU A 128 9.03 10.39 -6.14
CA LEU A 128 8.50 9.11 -6.64
C LEU A 128 7.51 9.35 -7.78
N GLY A 129 7.93 10.17 -8.74
CA GLY A 129 7.08 10.71 -9.79
C GLY A 129 6.30 11.91 -9.27
N ASP A 130 5.02 11.69 -8.96
CA ASP A 130 4.04 12.78 -8.74
C ASP A 130 3.91 13.20 -7.27
N PHE A 131 4.58 12.48 -6.36
CA PHE A 131 4.66 12.80 -4.94
C PHE A 131 6.11 12.77 -4.49
N TYR A 132 6.39 13.49 -3.40
CA TYR A 132 7.68 13.41 -2.73
C TYR A 132 7.51 13.05 -1.27
N ILE A 133 8.48 12.28 -0.77
CA ILE A 133 8.62 11.95 0.65
C ILE A 133 9.80 12.74 1.19
N GLU A 134 9.57 13.47 2.27
CA GLU A 134 10.61 14.19 2.99
C GLU A 134 10.77 13.59 4.39
N ILE A 135 11.96 13.12 4.72
CA ILE A 135 12.24 12.58 6.06
C ILE A 135 12.57 13.74 6.97
N ILE A 136 11.66 14.02 7.91
CA ILE A 136 11.82 15.08 8.90
C ILE A 136 12.73 14.60 10.03
N SER A 137 12.49 13.38 10.53
CA SER A 137 13.25 12.75 11.60
C SER A 137 13.08 11.22 11.56
N PRO A 138 13.83 10.42 12.34
CA PRO A 138 13.64 8.97 12.35
C PRO A 138 12.20 8.59 12.69
N GLY A 139 11.54 7.85 11.80
CA GLY A 139 10.13 7.47 11.95
C GLY A 139 9.14 8.62 11.74
N THR A 140 9.57 9.82 11.32
CA THR A 140 8.66 10.93 10.94
C THR A 140 8.98 11.43 9.54
N PHE A 141 7.97 11.43 8.68
CA PHE A 141 8.10 11.85 7.30
C PHE A 141 6.87 12.64 6.85
N ASN A 142 7.11 13.59 5.96
CA ASN A 142 6.07 14.30 5.25
C ASN A 142 5.89 13.67 3.87
N ILE A 143 4.65 13.38 3.51
CA ILE A 143 4.28 12.97 2.16
C ILE A 143 3.57 14.13 1.51
N SER A 144 4.06 14.59 0.37
CA SER A 144 3.43 15.68 -0.37
C SER A 144 3.05 15.24 -1.77
N TYR A 145 1.83 15.55 -2.19
CA TYR A 145 1.29 15.28 -3.52
C TYR A 145 0.57 16.53 -4.05
N GLY A 146 1.14 17.17 -5.07
CA GLY A 146 0.64 18.47 -5.54
C GLY A 146 0.68 19.52 -4.43
N VAL A 147 -0.50 20.01 -4.03
CA VAL A 147 -0.67 21.02 -2.94
C VAL A 147 -1.00 20.39 -1.58
N THR A 148 -1.29 19.09 -1.52
CA THR A 148 -1.61 18.40 -0.28
C THR A 148 -0.34 17.84 0.34
N SER A 149 -0.27 17.89 1.68
CA SER A 149 0.81 17.26 2.43
C SER A 149 0.27 16.61 3.69
N LEU A 150 0.83 15.47 4.06
CA LEU A 150 0.46 14.68 5.22
C LEU A 150 1.71 14.25 5.95
N VAL A 151 1.78 14.63 7.23
CA VAL A 151 2.87 14.20 8.12
C VAL A 151 2.45 12.93 8.84
N ILE A 152 3.27 11.89 8.72
CA ILE A 152 3.14 10.65 9.47
C ILE A 152 4.35 10.52 10.39
N SER A 153 4.11 10.10 11.62
CA SER A 153 5.14 9.77 12.59
C SER A 153 4.93 8.35 13.13
N SER A 154 5.94 7.83 13.82
CA SER A 154 5.85 6.56 14.56
C SER A 154 4.81 6.59 15.69
N SER A 155 4.28 7.76 16.03
CA SER A 155 3.18 7.94 17.00
C SER A 155 1.82 8.08 16.32
N THR A 156 1.75 8.12 14.99
CA THR A 156 0.49 8.17 14.26
C THR A 156 -0.27 6.87 14.49
N PRO A 157 -1.55 6.92 14.92
CA PRO A 157 -2.36 5.71 15.08
C PRO A 157 -2.44 4.87 13.81
N ASN A 158 -2.64 3.56 13.97
CA ASN A 158 -2.93 2.69 12.85
C ASN A 158 -4.25 3.10 12.20
N GLY A 159 -4.28 3.20 10.88
CA GLY A 159 -5.45 3.68 10.17
C GLY A 159 -5.16 4.11 8.74
N VAL A 160 -6.24 4.47 8.03
CA VAL A 160 -6.19 5.02 6.68
C VAL A 160 -6.37 6.53 6.76
N TYR A 161 -5.44 7.25 6.18
CA TYR A 161 -5.41 8.70 6.06
C TYR A 161 -5.45 9.07 4.58
N ILE A 162 -6.32 10.01 4.21
CA ILE A 162 -6.54 10.40 2.81
C ILE A 162 -6.18 11.88 2.68
N SER A 163 -5.41 12.26 1.65
CA SER A 163 -4.95 13.66 1.52
C SER A 163 -6.06 14.69 1.31
N ASP A 164 -7.23 14.25 0.87
CA ASP A 164 -8.37 15.11 0.53
C ASP A 164 -9.41 15.19 1.65
N GLU A 165 -9.29 14.37 2.70
CA GLU A 165 -10.01 14.54 3.95
C GLU A 165 -9.04 15.12 4.98
N LYS A 166 -9.08 16.45 5.09
CA LYS A 166 -8.70 17.11 6.35
C LYS A 166 -9.58 16.51 7.46
N PRO A 167 -9.04 16.17 8.64
CA PRO A 167 -9.88 15.82 9.78
C PRO A 167 -10.83 16.98 10.15
#